data_AF-A0A965HK37-F1
#
_entry.id   AF-A0A965HK37-F1
#
_cell.length_a   1.000
_cell.length_b   1.000
_cell.length_c   1.000
_cell.angle_alpha   90.00
_cell.angle_beta   90.00
_cell.angle_gamma   90.00
#
_symmetry.space_group_name_H-M   'P 1'
#
loop_
_entity.id
_entity.type
_entity.pdbx_description
1 polymer ?
#
loop_
_entity_poly.entity_id
_entity_poly.type
_entity_poly.pdbx_seq_one_letter_code
_entity_poly.pdbx_strand_id
1 'polypeptide(L)'
;MVYFVGLWGLCLNLQAAEKLLLIQESRLGQLKSAYEGKEDSNLPPEAKSMATKIVKEADKRLRKPVITITENENLQASRDPHDYFSTARYYWPDPSKPDGLPYIRKDGETNPEHNEVSDEKKLNEMIHAV
;
A
#
# COMPACT_ATOMS: atom_id res chain seq x y z
N MET A 1 55.29 37.21 -6.32
CA MET A 1 54.34 36.90 -5.23
C MET A 1 53.04 37.62 -5.51
N VAL A 2 52.10 36.96 -6.18
CA VAL A 2 50.69 37.35 -6.26
C VAL A 2 49.90 36.05 -6.23
N TYR A 3 49.29 35.76 -5.09
CA TYR A 3 48.34 34.66 -4.93
C TYR A 3 46.96 35.20 -5.27
N PHE A 4 46.27 34.59 -6.24
CA PHE A 4 44.82 34.66 -6.32
C PHE A 4 44.29 33.23 -6.35
N VAL A 5 43.86 32.78 -5.18
CA VAL A 5 43.30 31.46 -4.92
C VAL A 5 41.92 31.40 -5.56
N GLY A 6 41.71 30.37 -6.39
CA GLY A 6 40.44 30.11 -7.05
C GLY A 6 39.35 29.79 -6.03
N LEU A 7 38.30 30.61 -6.00
CA LEU A 7 37.03 30.24 -5.38
C LEU A 7 36.25 29.39 -6.39
N TRP A 8 36.46 28.07 -6.35
CA TRP A 8 35.50 27.15 -6.95
C TRP A 8 34.25 27.15 -6.07
N GLY A 9 33.14 27.62 -6.66
CA GLY A 9 31.85 27.73 -6.00
C GLY A 9 31.41 26.39 -5.45
N LEU A 10 31.17 26.34 -4.14
CA LEU A 10 30.31 25.34 -3.53
C LEU A 10 28.92 25.46 -4.16
N CYS A 11 28.64 24.64 -5.18
CA CYS A 11 27.29 24.20 -5.44
C CYS A 11 26.88 23.31 -4.26
N LEU A 12 26.38 23.94 -3.19
CA LEU A 12 25.50 23.28 -2.24
C LEU A 12 24.28 22.83 -3.05
N ASN A 13 24.29 21.57 -3.49
CA ASN A 13 23.10 20.87 -3.92
C ASN A 13 22.19 20.77 -2.68
N LEU A 14 21.37 21.79 -2.49
CA LEU A 14 20.28 21.80 -1.54
C LEU A 14 19.15 20.96 -2.18
N GLN A 15 19.36 19.65 -2.26
CA GLN A 15 18.26 18.73 -2.56
C GLN A 15 17.33 18.83 -1.34
N ALA A 16 16.16 19.43 -1.52
CA ALA A 16 15.13 19.42 -0.48
C ALA A 16 14.83 17.96 -0.12
N ALA A 17 15.02 17.59 1.14
CA ALA A 17 14.65 16.27 1.63
C ALA A 17 13.12 16.16 1.56
N GLU A 18 12.62 15.38 0.61
CA GLU A 18 11.19 15.08 0.54
C GLU A 18 10.81 14.25 1.77
N LYS A 19 10.17 14.91 2.73
CA LYS A 19 9.75 14.26 3.97
C LYS A 19 8.58 13.33 3.69
N LEU A 20 8.85 12.03 3.75
CA LEU A 20 7.83 10.99 3.63
C LEU A 20 6.91 11.01 4.87
N LEU A 21 5.60 10.84 4.65
CA LEU A 21 4.58 10.88 5.72
C LEU A 21 4.54 9.60 6.57
N LEU A 22 4.68 8.44 5.94
CA LEU A 22 4.47 7.13 6.57
C LEU A 22 5.75 6.28 6.68
N ILE A 23 6.80 6.65 5.94
CA ILE A 23 8.02 5.84 5.80
C ILE A 23 9.22 6.65 6.26
N GLN A 24 10.19 5.99 6.91
CA GLN A 24 11.44 6.62 7.30
C GLN A 24 12.41 6.71 6.11
N GLU A 25 12.77 7.93 5.75
CA GLU A 25 13.65 8.24 4.61
C GLU A 25 15.00 7.50 4.66
N SER A 26 15.68 7.52 5.81
CA SER A 26 17.00 6.88 5.95
C SER A 26 16.95 5.37 5.70
N ARG A 27 15.88 4.71 6.15
CA ARG A 27 15.67 3.27 5.95
C ARG A 27 15.37 2.95 4.49
N LEU A 28 14.59 3.81 3.82
CA LEU A 28 14.32 3.68 2.39
C LEU A 28 15.60 3.86 1.56
N GLY A 29 16.45 4.84 1.93
CA GLY A 29 17.76 5.06 1.32
C GLY A 29 18.67 3.85 1.44
N GLN A 30 18.76 3.22 2.62
CA GLN A 30 19.52 1.98 2.83
C GLN A 30 19.02 0.83 1.95
N LEU A 31 17.70 0.64 1.85
CA LEU A 31 17.12 -0.41 0.99
C LEU A 31 17.39 -0.15 -0.50
N LYS A 32 17.34 1.11 -0.92
CA LYS A 32 17.69 1.51 -2.29
C LYS A 32 19.17 1.24 -2.57
N SER A 33 20.08 1.63 -1.68
CA SER A 33 21.51 1.32 -1.79
C SER A 33 21.77 -0.19 -1.87
N ALA A 34 21.06 -0.98 -1.05
CA ALA A 34 21.15 -2.44 -1.06
C ALA A 34 20.68 -3.04 -2.39
N TYR A 35 19.60 -2.51 -2.96
CA TYR A 35 19.08 -2.90 -4.27
C TYR A 35 20.04 -2.56 -5.42
N GLU A 36 20.64 -1.36 -5.39
CA GLU A 36 21.60 -0.89 -6.39
C GLU A 36 22.98 -1.58 -6.29
N GLY A 37 23.19 -2.43 -5.28
CA GLY A 37 24.45 -3.14 -5.05
C GLY A 37 25.58 -2.25 -4.57
N LYS A 38 25.28 -1.05 -4.05
CA LYS A 38 26.28 -0.14 -3.49
C LYS A 38 26.84 -0.68 -2.18
N GLU A 39 28.16 -0.58 -2.02
CA GLU A 39 28.79 -0.82 -0.72
C GLU A 39 28.58 0.41 0.17
N ASP A 40 27.76 0.24 1.20
CA ASP A 40 27.51 1.24 2.24
C ASP A 40 27.78 0.59 3.60
N SER A 41 28.69 1.19 4.36
CA SER A 41 29.13 0.70 5.67
C SER A 41 28.02 0.72 6.72
N ASN A 42 26.93 1.46 6.48
CA ASN A 42 25.77 1.57 7.36
C ASN A 42 24.59 0.69 6.92
N LEU A 43 24.78 -0.23 5.96
CA LEU A 43 23.73 -1.16 5.54
C LEU A 43 23.40 -2.18 6.64
N PRO A 44 22.12 -2.33 7.02
CA PRO A 44 21.69 -3.45 7.85
C PRO A 44 22.01 -4.80 7.19
N PRO A 45 22.42 -5.84 7.94
CA PRO A 45 22.71 -7.16 7.38
C PRO A 45 21.56 -7.75 6.55
N GLU A 46 20.32 -7.44 6.92
CA GLU A 46 19.09 -7.89 6.25
C GLU A 46 18.70 -7.07 5.01
N ALA A 47 19.35 -5.92 4.75
CA ALA A 47 18.89 -4.99 3.73
C ALA A 47 18.89 -5.61 2.32
N LYS A 48 19.91 -6.40 1.99
CA LYS A 48 20.01 -7.10 0.68
C LYS A 48 18.91 -8.15 0.51
N SER A 49 18.64 -8.96 1.55
CA SER A 49 17.60 -9.98 1.48
C SER A 49 16.19 -9.37 1.39
N MET A 50 15.96 -8.26 2.12
CA MET A 50 14.71 -7.52 2.07
C MET A 50 14.49 -6.83 0.72
N ALA A 51 15.51 -6.17 0.16
CA ALA A 51 15.45 -5.60 -1.19
C ALA A 51 15.11 -6.67 -2.24
N THR A 52 15.78 -7.83 -2.18
CA THR A 52 15.52 -8.96 -3.08
C THR A 52 14.09 -9.48 -2.94
N LYS A 53 13.59 -9.57 -1.70
CA LYS A 53 12.21 -9.99 -1.42
C LYS A 53 11.21 -9.00 -2.00
N ILE A 54 11.43 -7.69 -1.84
CA ILE A 54 10.55 -6.63 -2.38
C ILE A 54 10.49 -6.72 -3.91
N VAL A 55 11.64 -6.85 -4.59
CA VAL A 55 11.71 -6.97 -6.06
C VAL A 55 10.96 -8.21 -6.53
N LYS A 56 11.20 -9.37 -5.91
CA LYS A 56 10.49 -10.62 -6.24
C LYS A 56 8.98 -10.50 -6.04
N GLU A 57 8.56 -9.78 -5.01
CA GLU A 57 7.15 -9.52 -4.72
C GLU A 57 6.53 -8.54 -5.72
N ALA A 58 7.28 -7.54 -6.19
CA ALA A 58 6.87 -6.63 -7.26
C ALA A 58 6.73 -7.37 -8.61
N ASP A 59 7.70 -8.22 -8.97
CA ASP A 59 7.66 -9.01 -10.22
C ASP A 59 6.42 -9.91 -10.31
N LYS A 60 5.96 -10.45 -9.18
CA LYS A 60 4.71 -11.21 -9.09
C LYS A 60 3.48 -10.34 -9.34
N ARG A 61 3.49 -9.10 -8.86
CA ARG A 61 2.37 -8.15 -8.94
C ARG A 61 2.24 -7.54 -10.32
N LEU A 62 3.35 -7.30 -11.03
CA LEU A 62 3.36 -6.80 -12.42
C LEU A 62 2.56 -7.66 -13.40
N ARG A 63 2.30 -8.93 -13.06
CA ARG A 63 1.55 -9.88 -13.90
C ARG A 63 0.06 -9.95 -13.57
N LYS A 64 -0.39 -9.28 -12.50
CA LYS A 64 -1.79 -9.26 -12.13
C LYS A 64 -2.57 -8.30 -13.03
N PRO A 65 -3.83 -8.61 -13.38
CA PRO A 65 -4.69 -7.65 -14.07
C PRO A 65 -4.93 -6.42 -13.17
N VAL A 66 -5.27 -5.30 -13.80
CA VAL A 66 -5.81 -4.15 -13.07
C VAL A 66 -7.17 -4.56 -12.52
N ILE A 67 -7.37 -4.37 -11.21
CA ILE A 67 -8.61 -4.69 -10.51
C ILE A 67 -9.34 -3.40 -10.23
N THR A 68 -10.63 -3.34 -10.57
CA THR A 68 -11.47 -2.16 -10.40
C THR A 68 -12.72 -2.45 -9.58
N ILE A 69 -13.27 -1.44 -8.91
CA ILE A 69 -14.56 -1.58 -8.19
C ILE A 69 -15.73 -1.74 -9.15
N THR A 70 -15.60 -1.25 -10.38
CA THR A 70 -16.61 -1.30 -11.43
C THR A 70 -16.91 -2.73 -11.91
N GLU A 71 -16.05 -3.70 -11.57
CA GLU A 71 -16.29 -5.13 -11.82
C GLU A 71 -17.26 -5.75 -10.79
N ASN A 72 -17.68 -5.01 -9.76
CA ASN A 72 -18.69 -5.49 -8.83
C ASN A 72 -20.09 -5.44 -9.45
N GLU A 73 -20.76 -6.58 -9.54
CA GLU A 73 -22.13 -6.66 -10.03
C GLU A 73 -23.16 -6.22 -8.95
N ASN A 74 -22.74 -6.15 -7.69
CA ASN A 74 -23.60 -5.74 -6.58
C ASN A 74 -23.58 -4.21 -6.38
N LEU A 75 -24.37 -3.51 -7.20
CA LEU A 75 -24.41 -2.04 -7.24
C LEU A 75 -25.28 -1.37 -6.15
N GLN A 76 -25.91 -2.17 -5.29
CA GLN A 76 -26.72 -1.73 -4.14
C GLN A 76 -27.66 -0.56 -4.46
N ALA A 77 -27.89 0.34 -3.49
CA ALA A 77 -28.89 1.40 -3.59
C ALA A 77 -28.57 2.47 -4.66
N SER A 78 -27.29 2.77 -4.90
CA SER A 78 -26.89 3.82 -5.85
C SER A 78 -27.06 3.38 -7.30
N ARG A 79 -26.81 2.10 -7.60
CA ARG A 79 -26.80 1.54 -8.96
C ARG A 79 -25.73 2.14 -9.89
N ASP A 80 -24.83 2.96 -9.38
CA ASP A 80 -23.65 3.46 -10.08
C ASP A 80 -22.43 2.55 -9.80
N PRO A 81 -21.81 1.93 -10.81
CA PRO A 81 -20.61 1.10 -10.63
C PRO A 81 -19.37 1.87 -10.17
N HIS A 82 -19.38 3.20 -10.19
CA HIS A 82 -18.30 4.03 -9.68
C HIS A 82 -18.40 4.34 -8.18
N ASP A 83 -19.53 4.03 -7.55
CA ASP A 83 -19.70 4.22 -6.11
C ASP A 83 -19.09 3.04 -5.35
N TYR A 84 -18.12 3.35 -4.48
CA TYR A 84 -17.54 2.35 -3.60
C TYR A 84 -18.57 1.87 -2.57
N PHE A 85 -18.73 0.54 -2.46
CA PHE A 85 -19.62 -0.07 -1.48
C PHE A 85 -18.88 -1.06 -0.56
N SER A 86 -19.19 -1.00 0.74
CA SER A 86 -18.77 -2.04 1.70
C SER A 86 -19.77 -2.20 2.82
N THR A 87 -19.95 -3.43 3.30
CA THR A 87 -20.73 -3.72 4.51
C THR A 87 -19.86 -3.66 5.76
N ALA A 88 -20.48 -3.43 6.92
CA ALA A 88 -19.74 -3.44 8.18
C ALA A 88 -19.28 -4.87 8.54
N ARG A 89 -17.96 -5.06 8.69
CA ARG A 89 -17.29 -6.35 8.94
C ARG A 89 -17.90 -7.18 10.07
N TYR A 90 -18.39 -6.53 11.12
CA TYR A 90 -18.89 -7.17 12.34
C TYR A 90 -20.41 -7.28 12.42
N TYR A 91 -21.13 -7.02 11.33
CA TYR A 91 -22.59 -7.11 11.31
C TYR A 91 -23.02 -8.41 10.63
N TRP A 92 -23.90 -9.15 11.32
CA TRP A 92 -24.37 -10.48 10.93
C TRP A 92 -25.90 -10.52 10.87
N PRO A 93 -26.50 -11.36 10.02
CA PRO A 93 -27.94 -11.61 10.06
C PRO A 93 -28.38 -12.07 11.46
N ASP A 94 -29.49 -11.53 11.96
CA ASP A 94 -30.09 -11.94 13.24
C ASP A 94 -30.79 -13.30 13.10
N PRO A 95 -30.27 -14.38 13.72
CA PRO A 95 -30.88 -15.71 13.58
C PRO A 95 -32.26 -15.82 14.23
N SER A 96 -32.68 -14.86 15.06
CA SER A 96 -34.02 -14.82 15.66
C SER A 96 -35.10 -14.29 14.71
N LYS A 97 -34.70 -13.77 13.54
CA LYS A 97 -35.59 -13.13 12.57
C LYS A 97 -35.70 -13.98 11.30
N PRO A 98 -36.90 -14.16 10.73
CA PRO A 98 -37.08 -14.97 9.52
C PRO A 98 -36.28 -14.48 8.30
N ASP A 99 -36.05 -13.18 8.21
CA ASP A 99 -35.31 -12.52 7.14
C ASP A 99 -33.86 -12.14 7.54
N GLY A 100 -33.46 -12.43 8.79
CA GLY A 100 -32.15 -12.06 9.32
C GLY A 100 -31.97 -10.55 9.56
N LEU A 101 -33.03 -9.74 9.46
CA LEU A 101 -32.96 -8.28 9.57
C LEU A 101 -33.59 -7.76 10.88
N PRO A 102 -33.08 -6.65 11.44
CA PRO A 102 -31.84 -5.97 11.06
C PRO A 102 -30.60 -6.75 11.50
N TYR A 103 -29.46 -6.49 10.85
CA TYR A 103 -28.21 -7.15 11.23
C TYR A 103 -27.80 -6.76 12.65
N ILE A 104 -27.16 -7.70 13.37
CA ILE A 104 -26.64 -7.54 14.72
C ILE A 104 -25.12 -7.50 14.73
N ARG A 105 -24.53 -6.72 15.65
CA ARG A 105 -23.08 -6.59 15.80
C ARG A 105 -22.51 -7.77 16.60
N LYS A 106 -21.54 -8.50 16.03
CA LYS A 106 -20.67 -9.47 16.70
C LYS A 106 -19.23 -8.99 16.63
N ASP A 107 -18.78 -8.35 17.71
CA ASP A 107 -17.47 -7.72 17.74
C ASP A 107 -16.34 -8.75 17.57
N GLY A 108 -15.33 -8.42 16.77
CA GLY A 108 -14.21 -9.32 16.47
C GLY A 108 -14.52 -10.48 15.49
N GLU A 109 -15.79 -10.77 15.21
CA GLU A 109 -16.21 -11.84 14.29
C GLU A 109 -16.52 -11.26 12.90
N THR A 110 -15.64 -11.52 11.93
CA THR A 110 -15.85 -11.07 10.54
C THR A 110 -16.96 -11.89 9.87
N ASN A 111 -18.04 -11.24 9.42
CA ASN A 111 -19.06 -11.86 8.58
C ASN A 111 -18.46 -12.24 7.21
N PRO A 112 -18.46 -13.52 6.80
CA PRO A 112 -17.95 -13.94 5.49
C PRO A 112 -18.62 -13.22 4.32
N GLU A 113 -19.92 -12.92 4.44
CA GLU A 113 -20.72 -12.19 3.43
C GLU A 113 -20.07 -10.85 3.07
N HIS A 114 -19.41 -10.19 4.02
CA HIS A 114 -18.71 -8.92 3.78
C HIS A 114 -17.75 -9.00 2.59
N ASN A 115 -16.99 -10.10 2.45
CA ASN A 115 -16.03 -10.25 1.36
C ASN A 115 -16.69 -10.58 0.01
N GLU A 116 -17.93 -11.06 0.02
CA GLU A 116 -18.67 -11.45 -1.17
C GLU A 116 -19.38 -10.24 -1.79
N VAL A 117 -19.93 -9.35 -0.95
CA VAL A 117 -20.73 -8.22 -1.41
C VAL A 117 -19.96 -6.90 -1.51
N SER A 118 -18.85 -6.75 -0.78
CA SER A 118 -18.12 -5.47 -0.69
C SER A 118 -17.01 -5.32 -1.74
N ASP A 119 -16.69 -4.07 -2.06
CA ASP A 119 -15.54 -3.68 -2.87
C ASP A 119 -14.22 -3.69 -2.10
N GLU A 120 -14.27 -3.80 -0.77
CA GLU A 120 -13.07 -3.76 0.10
C GLU A 120 -12.00 -4.75 -0.36
N LYS A 121 -12.38 -5.97 -0.75
CA LYS A 121 -11.43 -6.96 -1.26
C LYS A 121 -10.76 -6.49 -2.55
N LYS A 122 -11.53 -5.97 -3.51
CA LYS A 122 -11.01 -5.48 -4.81
C LYS A 122 -10.08 -4.29 -4.60
N LEU A 123 -10.48 -3.35 -3.75
CA LEU A 123 -9.67 -2.19 -3.38
C LEU A 123 -8.36 -2.61 -2.70
N ASN A 124 -8.41 -3.55 -1.75
CA ASN A 124 -7.21 -4.07 -1.09
C ASN A 124 -6.28 -4.79 -2.06
N GLU A 125 -6.82 -5.59 -2.99
CA GLU A 125 -6.00 -6.24 -4.01
C GLU A 125 -5.32 -5.23 -4.93
N MET A 126 -5.99 -4.13 -5.29
CA MET A 126 -5.41 -3.01 -6.04
C MET A 126 -4.32 -2.28 -5.24
N ILE A 127 -4.58 -1.90 -3.98
CA ILE A 127 -3.59 -1.24 -3.09
C ILE A 127 -2.31 -2.08 -2.96
N HIS A 128 -2.45 -3.41 -2.93
CA HIS A 128 -1.31 -4.30 -2.83
C HIS A 128 -0.68 -4.66 -4.18
N ALA A 129 -1.27 -4.29 -5.32
CA ALA A 129 -0.72 -4.54 -6.65
C ALA A 129 0.23 -3.41 -7.11
N VAL A 130 0.01 -2.18 -6.64
CA VAL A 130 0.78 -0.96 -6.93
C VAL A 130 1.84 -0.72 -5.85
#